data_AF-A0A089LWX4-F1
#
_entry.id   AF-A0A089LWX4-F1
#
_cell.length_a   1.000
_cell.length_b   1.000
_cell.length_c   1.000
_cell.angle_alpha   90.00
_cell.angle_beta   90.00
_cell.angle_gamma   90.00
#
_symmetry.space_group_name_H-M   'P 1'
#
loop_
_entity.id
_entity.type
_entity.pdbx_description
1 polymer ?
#
loop_
_entity_poly.entity_id
_entity_poly.type
_entity_poly.pdbx_seq_one_letter_code
_entity_poly.pdbx_strand_id
1 'polypeptide(L)'
;MRDKETHKWDLQEPFYVMLDGYRIADVVITSHASGRYEDRGAGTGQSGKDIAFWLWQCLKQKRVRLYSPEEPDLYLVDNDLVMAARITALHGEADLYGNPLYRLIVVSFLGRMSENIELRDLKSYYARQRSTRRVTLMQTGRKRR
;
A
#
# COMPACT_ATOMS: atom_id res chain seq x y z
N MET A 1 11.02 -33.02 -32.12
CA MET A 1 11.81 -32.31 -33.13
C MET A 1 11.54 -30.82 -32.91
N ARG A 2 12.16 -30.20 -31.89
CA ARG A 2 13.20 -29.15 -31.99
C ARG A 2 13.03 -28.23 -33.21
N ASP A 3 12.45 -27.06 -32.95
CA ASP A 3 12.93 -25.82 -33.55
C ASP A 3 13.47 -24.92 -32.44
N LYS A 4 14.72 -24.54 -32.65
CA LYS A 4 15.49 -23.56 -31.89
C LYS A 4 15.30 -22.23 -32.61
N GLU A 5 14.73 -21.25 -31.92
CA GLU A 5 15.13 -19.86 -32.11
C GLU A 5 15.43 -19.26 -30.75
N THR A 6 16.73 -19.35 -30.42
CA THR A 6 17.38 -18.59 -29.36
C THR A 6 17.85 -17.29 -29.97
N HIS A 7 17.35 -16.14 -29.50
CA HIS A 7 17.95 -14.79 -29.53
C HIS A 7 16.85 -13.85 -28.95
N LYS A 8 16.96 -13.15 -27.82
CA LYS A 8 18.08 -12.56 -27.08
C LYS A 8 17.67 -12.43 -25.60
N TRP A 9 18.58 -12.76 -24.71
CA TRP A 9 18.46 -12.59 -23.26
C TRP A 9 19.01 -11.23 -22.82
N ASP A 10 18.72 -10.18 -23.59
CA ASP A 10 19.23 -8.86 -23.30
C ASP A 10 18.37 -8.20 -22.22
N LEU A 11 18.96 -8.09 -21.03
CA LEU A 11 18.56 -7.25 -19.89
C LEU A 11 17.30 -7.71 -19.16
N GLN A 12 17.51 -8.72 -18.32
CA GLN A 12 16.59 -9.10 -17.26
C GLN A 12 16.46 -7.94 -16.27
N GLU A 13 15.54 -7.01 -16.56
CA GLU A 13 15.13 -5.99 -15.59
C GLU A 13 14.73 -6.71 -14.30
N PRO A 14 15.21 -6.27 -13.13
CA PRO A 14 14.80 -6.89 -11.89
C PRO A 14 13.28 -6.74 -11.76
N PHE A 15 12.56 -7.87 -11.78
CA PHE A 15 11.10 -7.95 -11.65
C PHE A 15 10.64 -7.61 -10.20
N TYR A 16 11.43 -6.82 -9.48
CA TYR A 16 11.13 -6.44 -8.11
C TYR A 16 11.75 -5.08 -7.76
N VAL A 17 11.12 -4.43 -6.79
CA VAL A 17 11.60 -3.20 -6.16
C VAL A 17 11.89 -3.49 -4.69
N MET A 18 12.97 -2.92 -4.17
CA MET A 18 13.31 -3.07 -2.75
C MET A 18 12.46 -2.11 -1.91
N LEU A 19 11.74 -2.66 -0.92
CA LEU A 19 11.02 -1.90 0.10
C LEU A 19 11.33 -2.51 1.46
N ASP A 20 12.00 -1.75 2.33
CA ASP A 20 12.33 -2.17 3.70
C ASP A 20 13.01 -3.56 3.80
N GLY A 21 13.92 -3.85 2.87
CA GLY A 21 14.61 -5.15 2.79
C GLY A 21 13.83 -6.27 2.07
N TYR A 22 12.57 -6.03 1.70
CA TYR A 22 11.75 -6.97 0.94
C TYR A 22 11.83 -6.71 -0.57
N ARG A 23 11.85 -7.81 -1.35
CA ARG A 23 11.79 -7.77 -2.82
C ARG A 23 10.33 -7.79 -3.27
N ILE A 24 9.75 -6.61 -3.46
CA ILE A 24 8.36 -6.48 -3.87
C ILE A 24 8.25 -6.70 -5.38
N ALA A 25 7.58 -7.76 -5.81
CA ALA A 25 7.35 -8.11 -7.21
C ALA A 25 5.93 -7.81 -7.69
N ASP A 26 4.99 -7.61 -6.77
CA ASP A 26 3.57 -7.38 -7.09
C ASP A 26 2.93 -6.39 -6.10
N VAL A 27 1.97 -5.61 -6.59
CA VAL A 27 1.22 -4.63 -5.80
C VAL A 27 -0.27 -4.83 -6.02
N VAL A 28 -0.97 -5.12 -4.93
CA VAL A 28 -2.42 -5.33 -4.93
C VAL A 28 -3.10 -4.21 -4.15
N ILE A 29 -4.00 -3.49 -4.80
CA ILE A 29 -4.84 -2.48 -4.17
C ILE A 29 -6.18 -3.12 -3.82
N THR A 30 -6.53 -3.15 -2.54
CA THR A 30 -7.85 -3.65 -2.11
C THR A 30 -8.97 -2.67 -2.51
N SER A 31 -10.20 -3.16 -2.65
CA SER A 31 -11.36 -2.30 -2.94
C SER A 31 -11.56 -1.22 -1.87
N HIS A 32 -11.25 -1.54 -0.60
CA HIS A 32 -11.28 -0.56 0.48
C HIS A 32 -10.25 0.55 0.30
N ALA A 33 -9.03 0.20 -0.11
CA ALA A 33 -8.00 1.19 -0.40
C ALA A 33 -8.38 2.07 -1.60
N SER A 34 -8.92 1.50 -2.68
CA SER A 34 -9.36 2.28 -3.85
C SER A 34 -10.39 3.34 -3.47
N GLY A 35 -11.48 2.93 -2.80
CA GLY A 35 -12.51 3.89 -2.38
C GLY A 35 -11.97 4.97 -1.44
N ARG A 36 -11.06 4.60 -0.52
CA ARG A 36 -10.44 5.59 0.38
C ARG A 36 -9.49 6.56 -0.31
N TYR A 37 -8.83 6.14 -1.38
CA TYR A 37 -7.96 7.00 -2.17
C TYR A 37 -8.78 8.02 -2.96
N GLU A 38 -9.89 7.57 -3.56
CA GLU A 38 -10.86 8.40 -4.29
C GLU A 38 -11.54 9.41 -3.35
N ASP A 39 -12.07 8.96 -2.21
CA ASP A 39 -12.77 9.81 -1.23
C ASP A 39 -11.88 10.92 -0.65
N ARG A 40 -10.58 10.66 -0.51
CA ARG A 40 -9.64 11.54 0.21
C ARG A 40 -8.75 12.37 -0.72
N GLY A 41 -9.05 12.41 -2.02
CA GLY A 41 -8.43 13.37 -2.94
C GLY A 41 -6.91 13.23 -3.09
N ALA A 42 -6.36 12.03 -2.85
CA ALA A 42 -4.92 11.80 -3.06
C ALA A 42 -4.54 11.72 -4.55
N GLY A 43 -5.53 11.52 -5.45
CA GLY A 43 -5.36 11.60 -6.90
C GLY A 43 -6.59 12.14 -7.61
N THR A 44 -6.37 12.88 -8.70
CA THR A 44 -7.37 13.35 -9.65
C THR A 44 -8.09 12.17 -10.31
N GLY A 45 -9.18 11.67 -9.72
CA GLY A 45 -10.12 10.74 -10.37
C GLY A 45 -9.53 9.44 -10.96
N GLN A 46 -8.42 8.94 -10.41
CA GLN A 46 -7.73 7.75 -10.91
C GLN A 46 -8.41 6.46 -10.43
N SER A 47 -8.62 5.49 -11.32
CA SER A 47 -9.22 4.19 -10.98
C SER A 47 -8.24 3.28 -10.25
N GLY A 48 -8.72 2.21 -9.60
CA GLY A 48 -7.87 1.26 -8.86
C GLY A 48 -6.66 0.69 -9.62
N LYS A 49 -6.76 0.49 -10.94
CA LYS A 49 -5.61 0.07 -11.78
C LYS A 49 -4.57 1.17 -11.93
N ASP A 50 -5.03 2.40 -12.03
CA ASP A 50 -4.17 3.59 -12.13
C ASP A 50 -3.44 3.82 -10.80
N ILE A 51 -4.09 3.54 -9.67
CA ILE A 51 -3.47 3.61 -8.32
C ILE A 51 -2.34 2.58 -8.19
N ALA A 52 -2.57 1.33 -8.62
CA ALA A 52 -1.54 0.29 -8.54
C ALA A 52 -0.31 0.66 -9.39
N PHE A 53 -0.53 1.16 -10.60
CA PHE A 53 0.53 1.63 -11.48
C PHE A 53 1.27 2.83 -10.89
N TRP A 54 0.55 3.84 -10.39
CA TRP A 54 1.12 5.01 -9.73
C TRP A 54 1.98 4.61 -8.52
N LEU A 55 1.49 3.72 -7.67
CA LEU A 55 2.23 3.25 -6.51
C LEU A 55 3.48 2.47 -6.91
N TRP A 56 3.41 1.66 -7.98
CA TRP A 56 4.57 0.98 -8.54
C TRP A 56 5.65 1.97 -9.00
N GLN A 57 5.26 3.06 -9.65
CA GLN A 57 6.21 4.13 -10.01
C GLN A 57 6.81 4.80 -8.76
N CYS A 58 6.01 5.02 -7.72
CA CYS A 58 6.50 5.57 -6.45
C CYS A 58 7.53 4.64 -5.78
N LEU A 59 7.30 3.33 -5.81
CA LEU A 59 8.24 2.34 -5.29
C LEU A 59 9.55 2.34 -6.08
N LYS A 60 9.47 2.32 -7.42
CA LYS A 60 10.65 2.41 -8.31
C LYS A 60 11.49 3.66 -8.04
N GLN A 61 10.83 4.79 -7.77
CA GLN A 61 11.47 6.07 -7.47
C GLN A 61 11.93 6.20 -6.00
N LYS A 62 11.77 5.16 -5.17
CA LYS A 62 12.09 5.18 -3.72
C LYS A 62 11.35 6.28 -2.95
N ARG A 63 10.13 6.60 -3.39
CA ARG A 63 9.25 7.60 -2.76
C ARG A 63 8.40 7.02 -1.63
N VAL A 64 8.46 5.71 -1.44
CA VAL A 64 7.75 4.99 -0.37
C VAL A 64 8.75 4.58 0.71
N ARG A 65 8.45 4.88 1.96
CA ARG A 65 9.25 4.48 3.12
C ARG A 65 8.36 4.04 4.28
N LEU A 66 8.93 3.34 5.25
CA LEU A 66 8.22 3.01 6.48
C LEU A 66 7.84 4.28 7.25
N TYR A 67 6.62 4.33 7.79
CA TYR A 67 6.12 5.46 8.57
C TYR A 67 6.87 5.58 9.91
N SER A 68 6.94 4.47 10.65
CA SER A 68 7.64 4.37 11.93
C SER A 68 8.08 2.91 12.16
N PRO A 69 9.24 2.66 12.77
CA PRO A 69 9.65 1.32 13.19
C PRO A 69 8.66 0.64 14.15
N GLU A 70 7.88 1.42 14.91
CA GLU A 70 6.84 0.90 15.82
C GLU A 70 5.60 0.38 15.09
N GLU A 71 5.41 0.79 13.83
CA GLU A 71 4.21 0.53 13.04
C GLU A 71 4.58 -0.05 11.66
N PRO A 72 5.00 -1.33 11.60
CA PRO A 72 5.60 -1.95 10.41
C PRO A 72 4.63 -2.09 9.21
N ASP A 73 3.34 -1.95 9.45
CA ASP A 73 2.29 -2.05 8.43
C ASP A 73 1.95 -0.67 7.80
N LEU A 74 2.63 0.40 8.21
CA LEU A 74 2.34 1.77 7.77
C LEU A 74 3.50 2.38 7.00
N TYR A 75 3.18 3.02 5.88
CA TYR A 75 4.12 3.56 4.92
C TYR A 75 3.78 5.00 4.57
N LEU A 76 4.80 5.78 4.28
CA LEU A 76 4.71 7.14 3.76
C LEU A 76 5.09 7.15 2.29
N VAL A 77 4.19 7.69 1.47
CA VAL A 77 4.48 8.07 0.08
C VAL A 77 4.73 9.58 0.07
N ASP A 78 5.83 10.00 -0.56
CA ASP A 78 6.22 11.43 -0.68
C ASP A 78 6.39 12.18 0.64
N ASN A 79 6.64 11.45 1.73
CA ASN A 79 6.68 11.99 3.08
C ASN A 79 5.39 12.70 3.50
N ASP A 80 4.26 12.44 2.85
CA ASP A 80 3.01 13.11 3.13
C ASP A 80 1.82 12.15 3.19
N LEU A 81 1.64 11.30 2.18
CA LEU A 81 0.52 10.37 2.13
C LEU A 81 0.80 9.12 2.98
N VAL A 82 -0.04 8.89 3.99
CA VAL A 82 0.04 7.72 4.86
C VAL A 82 -0.80 6.58 4.29
N MET A 83 -0.16 5.43 4.11
CA MET A 83 -0.73 4.21 3.55
C MET A 83 -0.56 3.04 4.51
N ALA A 84 -1.62 2.26 4.72
CA ALA A 84 -1.56 0.99 5.42
C ALA A 84 -1.43 -0.16 4.41
N ALA A 85 -0.36 -0.94 4.52
CA ALA A 85 -0.07 -2.05 3.62
C ALA A 85 0.56 -3.23 4.36
N ARG A 86 0.32 -4.42 3.83
CA ARG A 86 0.90 -5.67 4.34
C ARG A 86 1.79 -6.28 3.27
N ILE A 87 2.97 -6.73 3.68
CA ILE A 87 3.86 -7.50 2.83
C ILE A 87 3.61 -8.99 3.06
N THR A 88 3.39 -9.74 1.99
CA THR A 88 3.16 -11.20 2.03
C THR A 88 4.07 -11.90 1.04
N ALA A 89 4.63 -13.04 1.41
CA ALA A 89 5.47 -13.82 0.51
C ALA A 89 4.65 -14.39 -0.66
N LEU A 90 5.23 -14.39 -1.86
CA LEU A 90 4.70 -15.07 -3.03
C LEU A 90 5.20 -16.52 -3.01
N HIS A 91 4.36 -17.44 -2.58
CA HIS A 91 4.72 -18.85 -2.52
C HIS A 91 4.93 -19.43 -3.93
N GLY A 92 6.10 -20.00 -4.19
CA GLY A 92 6.44 -20.61 -5.48
C GLY A 92 7.07 -19.64 -6.50
N GLU A 93 7.18 -18.35 -6.17
CA GLU A 93 7.88 -17.36 -6.99
C GLU A 93 9.17 -16.93 -6.31
N ALA A 94 10.28 -17.08 -7.03
CA ALA A 94 11.61 -16.68 -6.58
C ALA A 94 12.31 -15.91 -7.70
N ASP A 95 13.26 -15.08 -7.32
CA ASP A 95 14.17 -14.50 -8.29
C ASP A 95 15.11 -15.57 -8.89
N LEU A 96 15.93 -15.15 -9.84
CA LEU A 96 16.89 -16.03 -10.53
C LEU A 96 17.95 -16.65 -9.62
N TYR A 97 18.12 -16.07 -8.43
CA TYR A 97 19.06 -16.48 -7.41
C TYR A 97 18.38 -17.25 -6.28
N GLY A 98 17.08 -17.54 -6.39
CA GLY A 98 16.30 -18.27 -5.40
C GLY A 98 15.82 -17.43 -4.21
N ASN A 99 15.93 -16.11 -4.25
CA ASN A 99 15.41 -15.26 -3.18
C ASN A 99 13.88 -15.19 -3.23
N PRO A 100 13.19 -15.18 -2.08
CA PRO A 100 11.74 -15.06 -2.03
C PRO A 100 11.30 -13.69 -2.55
N LEU A 101 10.24 -13.71 -3.36
CA LEU A 101 9.52 -12.53 -3.79
C LEU A 101 8.33 -12.26 -2.89
N TYR A 102 7.93 -11.00 -2.81
CA TYR A 102 6.86 -10.56 -1.96
C TYR A 102 5.85 -9.73 -2.74
N ARG A 103 4.61 -9.76 -2.28
CA ARG A 103 3.52 -8.92 -2.73
C ARG A 103 3.21 -7.88 -1.67
N LEU A 104 3.04 -6.64 -2.10
CA LEU A 104 2.56 -5.55 -1.27
C LEU A 104 1.04 -5.44 -1.43
N ILE A 105 0.30 -5.68 -0.35
CA ILE A 105 -1.17 -5.59 -0.32
C ILE A 105 -1.54 -4.29 0.38
N VAL A 106 -2.05 -3.31 -0.36
CA VAL A 106 -2.51 -2.04 0.19
C VAL A 106 -3.92 -2.18 0.74
N VAL A 107 -4.03 -2.03 2.06
CA VAL A 107 -5.28 -2.21 2.81
C VAL A 107 -6.09 -0.92 2.85
N SER A 108 -5.44 0.23 3.03
CA SER A 108 -6.13 1.52 3.08
C SER A 108 -5.16 2.69 2.88
N PHE A 109 -5.68 3.81 2.40
CA PHE A 109 -5.00 5.12 2.49
C PHE A 109 -5.61 5.91 3.63
N LEU A 110 -4.79 6.37 4.58
CA LEU A 110 -5.27 7.11 5.75
C LEU A 110 -5.49 8.58 5.42
N GLY A 111 -4.63 9.17 4.59
CA GLY A 111 -4.70 10.58 4.16
C GLY A 111 -3.32 11.23 4.14
N ARG A 112 -3.27 12.53 3.91
CA ARG A 112 -2.03 13.32 3.91
C ARG A 112 -1.76 13.97 5.26
N MET A 113 -0.52 13.95 5.72
CA MET A 113 -0.09 14.61 6.96
C MET A 113 -0.11 16.14 6.87
N SER A 114 0.00 16.68 5.65
CA SER A 114 -0.14 18.11 5.34
C SER A 114 -1.56 18.61 5.56
N GLU A 115 -2.56 17.78 5.28
CA GLU A 115 -3.97 18.10 5.43
C GLU A 115 -4.52 17.72 6.82
N ASN A 116 -4.05 16.61 7.39
CA ASN A 116 -4.48 16.14 8.70
C ASN A 116 -3.30 15.99 9.65
N ILE A 117 -3.12 16.99 10.53
CA ILE A 117 -2.04 17.01 11.52
C ILE A 117 -2.09 15.82 12.48
N GLU A 118 -3.27 15.22 12.67
CA GLU A 118 -3.43 14.04 13.52
C GLU A 118 -2.75 12.81 12.97
N LEU A 119 -2.55 12.73 11.64
CA LEU A 119 -1.82 11.63 11.02
C LEU A 119 -0.33 11.64 11.36
N ARG A 120 0.18 12.70 12.01
CA ARG A 120 1.53 12.73 12.60
C ARG A 120 1.63 11.93 13.90
N ASP A 121 0.51 11.76 14.60
CA ASP A 121 0.40 10.94 15.82
C ASP A 121 -0.71 9.91 15.65
N LEU A 122 -0.33 8.77 15.07
CA LEU A 122 -1.27 7.72 14.73
C LEU A 122 -1.91 7.06 15.96
N LYS A 123 -1.24 7.06 17.11
CA LYS A 123 -1.83 6.59 18.38
C LYS A 123 -3.05 7.44 18.73
N SER A 124 -2.90 8.76 18.66
CA SER A 124 -4.00 9.71 18.88
C SER A 124 -5.08 9.61 17.80
N TYR A 125 -4.69 9.47 16.52
CA TYR A 125 -5.62 9.32 15.40
C TYR A 125 -6.53 8.09 15.58
N TYR A 126 -5.96 6.91 15.88
CA TYR A 126 -6.74 5.70 16.11
C TYR A 126 -7.54 5.74 17.41
N ALA A 127 -7.04 6.39 18.47
CA ALA A 127 -7.80 6.57 19.72
C ALA A 127 -9.09 7.38 19.48
N ARG A 128 -9.00 8.49 18.74
CA ARG A 128 -10.17 9.31 18.35
C ARG A 128 -11.12 8.57 17.41
N GLN A 129 -10.61 7.84 16.43
CA GLN A 129 -11.49 7.09 15.52
C GLN A 129 -12.32 6.02 16.27
N ARG A 130 -11.74 5.39 17.29
CA ARG A 130 -12.46 4.46 18.17
C ARG A 130 -13.48 5.16 19.06
N SER A 131 -13.17 6.33 19.61
CA SER A 131 -14.12 7.08 20.44
C SER A 131 -15.30 7.62 19.62
N THR A 132 -15.05 8.17 18.43
CA THR A 132 -16.11 8.70 17.55
C THR A 132 -17.04 7.60 17.05
N ARG A 133 -16.51 6.45 16.61
CA ARG A 133 -17.34 5.29 16.22
C ARG A 133 -18.22 4.76 17.36
N ARG A 134 -17.72 4.76 18.59
CA ARG A 134 -18.52 4.37 19.77
C ARG A 134 -19.69 5.33 19.99
N VAL A 135 -19.49 6.64 19.82
CA VAL A 135 -20.58 7.63 19.94
C VAL A 135 -21.63 7.42 18.85
N THR A 136 -21.23 7.15 17.60
CA THR A 136 -22.18 6.92 16.49
C THR A 136 -23.01 5.66 16.68
N LEU A 137 -22.42 4.57 17.20
CA LEU A 137 -23.12 3.32 17.53
C LEU A 137 -24.10 3.50 18.71
N MET A 138 -23.75 4.32 19.69
CA MET A 138 -24.63 4.64 20.81
C MET A 138 -25.84 5.49 20.38
N GLN A 139 -25.69 6.34 19.35
CA GLN A 139 -26.78 7.17 18.84
C GLN A 139 -27.76 6.40 17.92
N THR A 140 -27.30 5.34 17.22
CA THR A 140 -28.18 4.50 16.38
C THR A 140 -28.90 3.38 17.13
N GLY A 141 -28.56 3.15 18.41
CA GLY A 141 -29.17 2.13 19.27
C GLY A 141 -30.56 2.47 19.83
N ARG A 142 -31.10 3.68 19.59
CA ARG A 142 -32.48 4.04 19.98
C ARG A 142 -33.45 3.93 18.80
N LYS A 143 -33.61 2.72 18.24
CA LYS A 143 -34.84 2.39 17.52
C LYS A 143 -35.85 1.89 18.57
N ARG A 144 -36.74 2.80 18.97
CA ARG A 144 -37.87 2.57 19.89
C ARG A 144 -38.70 1.36 19.43
N ARG A 145 -39.17 0.58 20.43
CA ARG A 145 -40.29 -0.36 20.30
C ARG A 145 -41.52 0.31 19.71
#